data_AF-A0AAU6HV34-F1
#
_entry.id   AF-A0AAU6HV34-F1
#
_cell.length_a   1.000
_cell.length_b   1.000
_cell.length_c   1.000
_cell.angle_alpha   90.00
_cell.angle_beta   90.00
_cell.angle_gamma   90.00
#
_symmetry.space_group_name_H-M   'P 1'
#
loop_
_entity.id
_entity.type
_entity.pdbx_description
1 polymer ?
#
loop_
_entity_poly.entity_id
_entity_poly.type
_entity_poly.pdbx_seq_one_letter_code
_entity_poly.pdbx_strand_id
1 'polypeptide(L)'
;MTHPGIPPIQALPDGDAELSLVVRVQWEDVAALGQDAARLAARWKRPVTLDEAASQRLRIRPPAAQPTHAKTVTQERAQPAMAATTVSPLPTRSPQEQARQAIEKINGTTGHETA
;
A
#
# COMPACT_ATOMS: atom_id res chain seq x y z
N MET A 1 -16.86 -18.24 -12.07
CA MET A 1 -16.94 -16.94 -12.76
C MET A 1 -17.90 -16.04 -12.00
N THR A 2 -17.42 -15.18 -11.11
CA THR A 2 -18.27 -14.18 -10.45
C THR A 2 -18.52 -13.04 -11.42
N HIS A 3 -19.70 -13.03 -12.06
CA HIS A 3 -20.19 -11.81 -12.69
C HIS A 3 -20.34 -10.75 -11.59
N PRO A 4 -19.78 -9.55 -11.72
CA PRO A 4 -20.18 -8.45 -10.87
C PRO A 4 -21.63 -8.11 -11.27
N GLY A 5 -22.59 -8.70 -10.55
CA GLY A 5 -23.98 -8.26 -10.64
C GLY A 5 -24.02 -6.76 -10.36
N ILE A 6 -24.90 -6.05 -11.05
CA ILE A 6 -25.12 -4.63 -10.80
C ILE A 6 -25.48 -4.49 -9.31
N PRO A 7 -24.69 -3.77 -8.50
CA PRO A 7 -24.98 -3.64 -7.09
C PRO A 7 -26.33 -2.92 -6.93
N PRO A 8 -27.20 -3.38 -6.01
CA PRO A 8 -28.53 -2.79 -5.86
C PRO A 8 -28.39 -1.33 -5.41
N ILE A 9 -29.00 -0.43 -6.18
CA ILE A 9 -29.13 0.98 -5.84
C ILE A 9 -30.47 1.15 -5.12
N GLN A 10 -30.46 1.68 -3.89
CA GLN A 10 -31.67 1.97 -3.14
C GLN A 10 -31.95 3.47 -3.19
N ALA A 11 -33.09 3.86 -3.75
CA ALA A 11 -33.55 5.25 -3.63
C ALA A 11 -34.10 5.50 -2.22
N LEU A 12 -33.77 6.65 -1.63
CA LEU A 12 -34.25 7.11 -0.34
C LEU A 12 -35.48 8.01 -0.53
N PRO A 13 -36.37 8.12 0.48
CA PRO A 13 -37.57 8.96 0.41
C PRO A 13 -37.28 10.44 0.14
N ASP A 14 -36.10 10.92 0.53
CA ASP A 14 -35.66 12.31 0.33
C ASP A 14 -35.18 12.60 -1.11
N GLY A 15 -35.19 11.58 -1.98
CA GLY A 15 -34.71 11.68 -3.37
C GLY A 15 -33.23 11.31 -3.56
N ASP A 16 -32.53 10.98 -2.48
CA ASP A 16 -31.16 10.47 -2.53
C ASP A 16 -31.11 8.99 -2.96
N ALA A 17 -29.90 8.45 -3.19
CA ALA A 17 -29.71 7.03 -3.46
C ALA A 17 -28.50 6.48 -2.69
N GLU A 18 -28.67 5.31 -2.06
CA GLU A 18 -27.62 4.57 -1.37
C GLU A 18 -27.10 3.40 -2.23
N LEU A 19 -25.78 3.19 -2.16
CA LEU A 19 -25.08 2.12 -2.86
C LEU A 19 -24.02 1.48 -1.94
N SER A 20 -24.16 0.18 -1.69
CA SER A 20 -23.17 -0.62 -0.94
C SER A 20 -22.30 -1.44 -1.89
N LEU A 21 -20.97 -1.25 -1.84
CA LEU A 21 -20.02 -2.00 -2.67
C LEU A 21 -18.96 -2.70 -1.82
N VAL A 22 -18.61 -3.93 -2.23
CA VAL A 22 -17.41 -4.62 -1.76
C VAL A 22 -16.37 -4.59 -2.87
N VAL A 23 -15.29 -3.84 -2.66
CA VAL A 23 -14.18 -3.74 -3.61
C VAL A 23 -12.98 -4.53 -3.11
N ARG A 24 -12.27 -5.17 -4.05
CA ARG A 24 -10.97 -5.79 -3.79
C ARG A 24 -9.89 -4.80 -4.17
N VAL A 25 -9.13 -4.35 -3.18
CA VAL A 25 -8.01 -3.44 -3.37
C VAL A 25 -6.72 -4.21 -3.14
N GLN A 26 -5.73 -4.03 -4.01
CA GLN A 26 -4.43 -4.65 -3.81
C GLN A 26 -3.61 -3.90 -2.77
N TRP A 27 -2.70 -4.59 -2.10
CA TRP A 27 -1.85 -3.98 -1.10
C TRP A 27 -0.92 -2.91 -1.69
N GLU A 28 -0.50 -3.03 -2.95
CA GLU A 28 0.26 -1.99 -3.64
C GLU A 28 -0.51 -0.68 -3.80
N ASP A 29 -1.82 -0.74 -4.06
CA ASP A 29 -2.66 0.44 -4.22
C ASP A 29 -2.85 1.17 -2.88
N VAL A 30 -3.02 0.40 -1.80
CA VAL A 30 -3.08 0.95 -0.43
C VAL A 30 -1.75 1.61 -0.06
N ALA A 31 -0.62 1.00 -0.41
CA ALA A 31 0.70 1.59 -0.19
C ALA A 31 0.89 2.89 -0.98
N ALA A 32 0.44 2.94 -2.23
CA ALA A 32 0.47 4.16 -3.04
C ALA A 32 -0.39 5.27 -2.44
N LEU A 33 -1.59 4.97 -1.94
CA LEU A 33 -2.43 5.93 -1.21
C LEU A 33 -1.76 6.43 0.07
N GLY A 34 -1.02 5.58 0.79
CA GLY A 34 -0.22 6.00 1.94
C GLY A 34 0.89 7.00 1.56
N GLN A 35 1.56 6.78 0.42
CA GLN A 35 2.55 7.74 -0.11
C GLN A 35 1.91 9.08 -0.51
N ASP A 36 0.73 9.03 -1.14
CA ASP A 36 -0.04 10.21 -1.49
C ASP A 36 -0.47 10.99 -0.24
N ALA A 37 -0.93 10.29 0.80
CA ALA A 37 -1.28 10.88 2.09
C ALA A 37 -0.06 11.55 2.76
N ALA A 38 1.10 10.90 2.77
CA ALA A 38 2.33 11.49 3.32
C ALA A 38 2.75 12.75 2.55
N ARG A 39 2.65 12.74 1.22
CA ARG A 39 2.91 13.92 0.39
C ARG A 39 1.92 15.04 0.69
N LEU A 40 0.64 14.70 0.84
CA LEU A 40 -0.41 15.68 1.13
C LEU A 40 -0.23 16.30 2.52
N ALA A 41 0.12 15.49 3.51
CA ALA A 41 0.43 15.93 4.86
C ALA A 41 1.63 16.89 4.89
N ALA A 42 2.69 16.60 4.12
CA ALA A 42 3.84 17.50 3.99
C ALA A 42 3.46 18.84 3.33
N ARG A 43 2.60 18.81 2.29
CA ARG A 43 2.15 20.01 1.58
C ARG A 43 1.25 20.90 2.44
N TRP A 44 0.33 20.29 3.17
CA TRP A 44 -0.66 21.02 3.99
C TRP A 44 -0.19 21.24 5.43
N LYS A 45 0.96 20.67 5.81
CA LYS A 45 1.54 20.73 7.16
C LYS A 45 0.54 20.29 8.24
N ARG A 46 -0.29 19.30 7.92
CA ARG A 46 -1.31 18.74 8.81
C ARG A 46 -1.41 17.23 8.62
N PRO A 47 -1.88 16.45 9.61
CA PRO A 47 -2.20 15.04 9.41
C PRO A 47 -3.33 14.89 8.38
N VAL A 48 -3.21 13.89 7.51
CA VAL A 48 -4.14 13.59 6.41
C VAL A 48 -4.54 12.11 6.49
N THR A 49 -5.82 11.81 6.29
CA THR A 49 -6.35 10.44 6.28
C THR A 49 -6.19 9.79 4.91
N LEU A 50 -6.24 8.45 4.86
CA LEU A 50 -6.23 7.72 3.59
C LEU A 50 -7.45 8.06 2.71
N ASP A 51 -8.61 8.29 3.31
CA ASP A 51 -9.82 8.73 2.61
C ASP A 51 -9.63 10.10 1.95
N GLU A 52 -9.00 11.05 2.64
CA GLU A 52 -8.71 12.38 2.09
C GLU A 52 -7.72 12.30 0.93
N ALA A 53 -6.69 11.45 1.04
CA ALA A 53 -5.75 11.19 -0.05
C ALA A 53 -6.43 10.51 -1.25
N ALA A 54 -7.31 9.53 -1.02
CA ALA A 54 -8.10 8.89 -2.06
C ALA A 54 -9.02 9.89 -2.77
N SER A 55 -9.76 10.69 -2.01
CA SER A 55 -10.59 11.78 -2.53
C SER A 55 -9.78 12.75 -3.40
N GLN A 56 -8.59 13.15 -2.95
CA GLN A 56 -7.73 14.06 -3.70
C GLN A 56 -7.22 13.42 -5.00
N ARG A 57 -6.85 12.13 -4.97
CA ARG A 57 -6.38 11.38 -6.15
C ARG A 57 -7.49 11.22 -7.19
N LEU A 58 -8.71 10.88 -6.76
CA LEU A 58 -9.88 10.75 -7.64
C LEU A 58 -10.28 12.09 -8.29
N ARG A 59 -10.12 13.21 -7.56
CA ARG A 59 -10.36 14.55 -8.12
C ARG A 59 -9.34 14.93 -9.20
N ILE A 60 -8.08 14.54 -9.03
CA ILE A 60 -6.99 14.91 -9.96
C ILE A 60 -6.92 13.94 -11.15
N ARG A 61 -7.19 12.66 -10.92
CA ARG A 61 -7.25 11.62 -11.94
C ARG A 61 -8.70 11.17 -12.08
N PRO A 62 -9.46 11.75 -13.04
CA PRO A 62 -10.75 11.20 -13.42
C PRO A 62 -10.57 9.72 -13.75
N PRO A 63 -11.54 8.84 -13.41
CA PRO A 63 -11.50 7.47 -13.89
C PRO A 63 -11.48 7.53 -15.42
N ALA A 64 -10.33 7.21 -16.02
CA ALA A 64 -10.25 7.01 -17.45
C ALA A 64 -11.32 5.97 -17.80
N ALA A 65 -12.15 6.30 -18.79
CA ALA A 65 -13.18 5.41 -19.28
C ALA A 65 -12.59 4.01 -19.54
N GLN A 66 -13.27 3.00 -18.98
CA GLN A 66 -13.09 1.55 -19.16
C GLN A 66 -12.01 0.85 -18.32
N PRO A 67 -12.36 -0.26 -17.62
CA PRO A 67 -11.40 -1.10 -16.92
C PRO A 67 -10.75 -2.05 -17.91
N THR A 68 -9.79 -1.57 -18.70
CA THR A 68 -8.84 -2.47 -19.36
C THR A 68 -7.77 -2.80 -18.34
N HIS A 69 -7.84 -4.00 -17.77
CA HIS A 69 -6.71 -4.60 -17.08
C HIS A 69 -5.43 -4.39 -17.90
N ALA A 70 -4.36 -4.00 -17.22
CA ALA A 70 -3.00 -3.88 -17.75
C ALA A 70 -2.79 -2.83 -18.84
N LYS A 71 -2.25 -1.69 -18.42
CA LYS A 71 -0.85 -1.33 -18.67
C LYS A 71 -0.47 -0.24 -17.69
N THR A 72 0.58 -0.50 -16.93
CA THR A 72 1.34 0.53 -16.22
C THR A 72 1.74 1.59 -17.23
N VAL A 73 0.96 2.65 -17.35
CA VAL A 73 1.47 3.90 -17.92
C VAL A 73 2.52 4.36 -16.93
N THR A 74 3.78 4.06 -17.25
CA THR A 74 4.94 4.81 -16.80
C THR A 74 4.59 6.28 -17.00
N GLN A 75 4.09 6.93 -15.94
CA GLN A 75 4.18 8.37 -15.86
C GLN A 75 5.66 8.65 -15.71
N GLU A 76 6.22 9.16 -16.80
CA GLU A 76 7.52 9.78 -16.89
C GLU A 76 7.70 10.68 -15.65
N ARG A 77 8.44 10.14 -14.69
CA ARG A 77 8.86 10.83 -13.49
C ARG A 77 9.86 11.87 -13.96
N ALA A 78 9.43 13.12 -14.07
CA ALA A 78 10.35 14.25 -13.97
C ALA A 78 11.11 14.07 -12.65
N GLN A 79 12.38 13.68 -12.78
CA GLN A 79 13.30 13.49 -11.66
C GLN A 79 13.78 14.86 -11.20
N PRO A 80 13.70 15.15 -9.89
CA PRO A 80 14.76 15.86 -9.21
C PRO A 80 15.59 14.85 -8.40
N ALA A 81 16.90 15.01 -8.55
CA ALA A 81 18.03 14.37 -7.89
C ALA A 81 17.73 13.46 -6.68
N MET A 82 18.13 12.20 -6.88
CA MET A 82 18.68 11.24 -5.92
C MET A 82 18.91 11.78 -4.49
N ALA A 83 18.04 11.38 -3.57
CA ALA A 83 18.48 10.91 -2.26
C ALA A 83 18.17 9.41 -2.22
N ALA A 84 19.19 8.59 -2.48
CA ALA A 84 19.11 7.17 -2.27
C ALA A 84 19.01 6.93 -0.76
N THR A 85 17.80 6.85 -0.23
CA THR A 85 17.62 6.20 1.07
C THR A 85 17.82 4.72 0.80
N THR A 86 19.05 4.26 1.02
CA THR A 86 19.42 2.86 1.04
C THR A 86 18.58 2.17 2.11
N VAL A 87 17.46 1.58 1.72
CA VAL A 87 16.88 0.49 2.52
C VAL A 87 17.88 -0.64 2.46
N SER A 88 18.43 -1.02 3.62
CA SER A 88 19.29 -2.19 3.72
C SER A 88 18.58 -3.37 3.02
N PRO A 89 19.26 -4.10 2.13
CA PRO A 89 18.69 -5.31 1.58
C PRO A 89 18.36 -6.22 2.76
N LEU A 90 17.07 -6.59 2.86
CA LEU A 90 16.65 -7.63 3.80
C LEU A 90 17.53 -8.85 3.49
N PRO A 91 18.32 -9.37 4.43
CA PRO A 91 19.19 -10.50 4.16
C PRO A 91 18.33 -11.63 3.62
N THR A 92 18.76 -12.25 2.52
CA THR A 92 18.08 -13.32 1.76
C THR A 92 17.81 -14.60 2.56
N ARG A 93 18.06 -14.60 3.87
CA ARG A 93 17.75 -15.71 4.76
C ARG A 93 16.27 -15.70 5.11
N SER A 94 15.65 -16.85 4.90
CA SER A 94 14.29 -17.06 5.40
C SER A 94 14.26 -16.87 6.92
N PRO A 95 13.15 -16.40 7.51
CA PRO A 95 13.00 -16.27 8.97
C PRO A 95 13.35 -17.56 9.73
N GLN A 96 13.14 -18.72 9.10
CA GLN A 96 13.46 -20.04 9.64
C GLN A 96 14.97 -20.26 9.83
N GLU A 97 15.82 -19.73 8.97
CA GLU A 97 17.28 -19.86 9.08
C GLU A 97 17.89 -18.90 10.11
N GLN A 98 17.26 -17.74 10.33
CA GLN A 98 17.62 -16.85 11.43
C GLN A 98 17.26 -17.48 12.78
N ALA A 99 16.06 -18.06 12.89
CA ALA A 99 15.64 -18.76 14.10
C ALA A 99 16.61 -19.90 14.45
N ARG A 100 17.01 -20.71 13.45
CA ARG A 100 17.98 -21.81 13.67
C ARG A 100 19.34 -21.32 14.16
N GLN A 101 19.89 -20.26 13.58
CA GLN A 101 21.17 -19.71 14.02
C GLN A 101 21.11 -19.01 15.37
N ALA A 102 20.01 -18.37 15.70
CA ALA A 102 19.82 -17.78 17.03
C ALA A 102 19.88 -18.88 18.10
N ILE A 103 19.20 -20.01 17.87
CA ILE A 103 19.21 -21.17 18.77
C ILE A 103 20.62 -21.79 18.87
N GLU A 104 21.32 -21.95 17.74
CA GLU A 104 22.67 -22.51 17.73
C GLU A 104 23.68 -21.59 18.43
N LYS A 105 23.56 -20.27 18.25
CA LYS A 105 24.41 -19.29 18.93
C LYS A 105 24.22 -19.33 20.45
N ILE A 106 22.98 -19.48 20.93
CA ILE A 106 22.67 -19.59 22.36
C ILE A 106 23.26 -20.87 22.94
N ASN A 107 23.16 -21.99 22.22
CA ASN A 107 23.72 -23.27 22.67
C ASN A 107 25.25 -23.35 22.56
N GLY A 108 25.86 -22.69 21.56
CA GLY A 108 27.30 -22.68 21.34
C GLY A 108 28.07 -21.77 22.31
N THR A 109 27.43 -20.74 22.86
CA THR A 109 28.07 -19.85 23.86
C THR A 109 28.14 -20.46 25.27
N THR A 110 27.40 -21.54 25.54
CA THR A 110 27.39 -22.20 26.86
C THR A 110 28.58 -23.15 27.08
N GLY A 111 29.47 -23.32 26.08
CA GLY A 111 30.56 -24.30 26.10
C GLY A 111 31.98 -23.74 26.27
N HIS A 112 32.18 -22.43 26.48
CA HIS A 112 33.53 -21.86 26.57
C HIS A 112 33.67 -20.82 27.69
N GLU A 113 33.24 -21.15 28.90
CA GLU A 113 33.66 -20.47 30.12
C GLU A 113 33.89 -21.52 31.21
N THR A 114 35.09 -22.10 31.24
CA THR A 114 35.73 -22.74 32.41
C THR A 114 37.16 -23.10 32.02
N ALA A 115 38.09 -22.19 32.28
CA ALA A 115 39.49 -22.43 32.68
C ALA A 115 40.20 -21.09 32.88
#